data_AF-A0A2R6XR43-F1
#
_entry.id   AF-A0A2R6XR43-F1
#
_cell.length_a   1.000
_cell.length_b   1.000
_cell.length_c   1.000
_cell.angle_alpha   90.00
_cell.angle_beta   90.00
_cell.angle_gamma   90.00
#
_symmetry.space_group_name_H-M   'P 1'
#
loop_
_entity.id
_entity.type
_entity.pdbx_description
1 polymer ?
#
loop_
_entity_poly.entity_id
_entity_poly.type
_entity_poly.pdbx_seq_one_letter_code
_entity_poly.pdbx_strand_id
1 'polypeptide(L)'
;MARKKRRSSDQSEENLQERKSSGDQNDLYQVLGVERNVTQEEIRKAYHKLALRLHPDKNPDDEGAKEKFQSLQSVIAILGDPEKRKVYDETGSVEDVELSGDSFKNVYQFFRALYKQITEEDIDSYAQAYRGSKDEIADLKNEYTHHKGNMELVFTYLMCSDPKLDSHRFMEIIDSAISDGELKEYNVYRKWAEATSKLPAPSDPLALPNRRKKSSNDVRDGPLALIAKRSKGQMDSLVSALEAKYGGKGKGKKGSKVKIDEPSEEEFQAAHVRVMGYHRDTSSKAPARALETRKNNKRKSGKLD
;
A
#
# COMPACT_ATOMS: atom_id res chain seq x y z
N MET A 1 -16.33 -15.41 70.04
CA MET A 1 -16.07 -16.75 69.46
C MET A 1 -16.61 -16.75 68.03
N ALA A 2 -15.81 -16.38 67.02
CA ALA A 2 -14.93 -17.26 66.24
C ALA A 2 -15.65 -18.43 65.53
N ARG A 3 -16.06 -18.22 64.26
CA ARG A 3 -16.05 -19.28 63.23
C ARG A 3 -15.89 -18.68 61.82
N LYS A 4 -15.16 -19.42 61.00
CA LYS A 4 -14.36 -19.06 59.83
C LYS A 4 -14.92 -19.71 58.57
N LYS A 5 -14.95 -18.99 57.43
CA LYS A 5 -14.68 -19.45 56.04
C LYS A 5 -15.11 -18.33 55.06
N ARG A 6 -14.22 -17.57 54.44
CA ARG A 6 -13.38 -17.86 53.24
C ARG A 6 -14.20 -18.25 52.01
N ARG A 7 -14.34 -17.33 51.05
CA ARG A 7 -14.19 -17.49 49.58
C ARG A 7 -14.75 -16.25 48.85
N SER A 8 -13.88 -15.33 48.44
CA SER A 8 -14.26 -14.24 47.51
C SER A 8 -13.02 -13.61 46.83
N SER A 9 -12.08 -14.42 46.35
CA SER A 9 -10.84 -13.89 45.76
C SER A 9 -10.24 -14.80 44.68
N ASP A 10 -11.07 -15.47 43.88
CA ASP A 10 -10.58 -16.46 42.90
C ASP A 10 -11.35 -16.42 41.57
N GLN A 11 -11.88 -15.25 41.20
CA GLN A 11 -12.64 -15.07 39.95
C GLN A 11 -12.04 -14.00 39.02
N SER A 12 -10.82 -13.54 39.29
CA SER A 12 -10.13 -12.53 38.47
C SER A 12 -8.92 -13.05 37.69
N GLU A 13 -8.49 -14.30 37.90
CA GLU A 13 -7.36 -14.88 37.15
C GLU A 13 -7.79 -15.93 36.10
N GLU A 14 -9.02 -16.44 36.18
CA GLU A 14 -9.53 -17.46 35.24
C GLU A 14 -10.03 -16.86 33.90
N ASN A 15 -10.17 -15.53 33.82
CA ASN A 15 -10.68 -14.83 32.63
C ASN A 15 -9.57 -14.32 31.68
N LEU A 16 -8.33 -14.77 31.86
CA LEU A 16 -7.22 -14.49 30.93
C LEU A 16 -6.84 -15.69 30.04
N GLN A 17 -7.44 -16.86 30.23
CA GLN A 17 -7.18 -18.07 29.44
C GLN A 17 -8.23 -18.35 28.35
N GLU A 18 -9.39 -17.68 28.35
CA GLU A 18 -10.44 -17.86 27.35
C GLU A 18 -10.38 -16.89 26.14
N ARG A 19 -9.29 -16.13 25.98
CA ARG A 19 -9.01 -15.34 24.76
C ARG A 19 -8.00 -15.97 23.81
N LYS A 20 -7.92 -17.31 23.79
CA LYS A 20 -6.96 -18.04 22.93
C LYS A 20 -7.55 -19.24 22.19
N SER A 21 -8.83 -19.20 21.83
CA SER A 21 -9.40 -20.28 21.00
C SER A 21 -10.45 -19.80 19.98
N SER A 22 -10.17 -18.69 19.32
CA SER A 22 -10.69 -18.42 17.97
C SER A 22 -9.51 -18.36 16.99
N GLY A 23 -8.59 -19.31 17.10
CA GLY A 23 -7.61 -19.59 16.06
C GLY A 23 -8.21 -20.71 15.22
N ASP A 24 -8.36 -20.46 13.92
CA ASP A 24 -8.83 -21.42 12.94
C ASP A 24 -8.30 -22.83 13.22
N GLN A 25 -9.15 -23.84 13.04
CA GLN A 25 -8.78 -25.26 12.98
C GLN A 25 -7.78 -25.58 11.84
N ASN A 26 -7.17 -24.55 11.23
CA ASN A 26 -6.28 -24.56 10.08
C ASN A 26 -4.91 -23.93 10.39
N ASP A 27 -4.58 -23.65 11.67
CA ASP A 27 -3.27 -23.10 12.03
C ASP A 27 -2.16 -24.16 11.89
N LEU A 28 -1.26 -23.96 10.93
CA LEU A 28 -0.19 -24.90 10.57
C LEU A 28 0.75 -25.21 11.76
N TYR A 29 0.91 -24.25 12.68
CA TYR A 29 1.72 -24.42 13.88
C TYR A 29 1.09 -25.40 14.89
N GLN A 30 -0.25 -25.42 14.97
CA GLN A 30 -0.96 -26.34 15.84
C GLN A 30 -0.86 -27.78 15.34
N VAL A 31 -0.84 -27.99 14.02
CA VAL A 31 -0.64 -29.32 13.42
C VAL A 31 0.73 -29.91 13.75
N LEU A 32 1.77 -29.07 13.84
CA LEU A 32 3.11 -29.47 14.31
C LEU A 32 3.25 -29.52 15.84
N GLY A 33 2.27 -28.98 16.58
CA GLY A 33 2.31 -28.88 18.04
C GLY A 33 3.42 -27.94 18.54
N VAL A 34 3.72 -26.88 17.79
CA VAL A 34 4.78 -25.91 18.13
C VAL A 34 4.22 -24.49 18.21
N GLU A 35 4.89 -23.61 18.95
CA GLU A 35 4.46 -22.20 19.06
C GLU A 35 4.77 -21.41 17.79
N ARG A 36 3.97 -20.39 17.44
CA ARG A 36 4.21 -19.56 16.23
C ARG A 36 5.62 -18.93 16.16
N ASN A 37 6.25 -18.69 17.31
CA ASN A 37 7.57 -18.06 17.44
C ASN A 37 8.75 -19.05 17.43
N VAL A 38 8.57 -20.34 17.12
CA VAL A 38 9.69 -21.30 17.09
C VAL A 38 10.67 -21.06 15.94
N THR A 39 11.91 -21.45 16.15
CA THR A 39 12.98 -21.39 15.14
C THR A 39 12.79 -22.44 14.03
N GLN A 40 13.45 -22.24 12.89
CA GLN A 40 13.37 -23.17 11.76
C GLN A 40 13.88 -24.58 12.11
N GLU A 41 14.87 -24.67 12.99
CA GLU A 41 15.42 -25.94 13.46
C GLU A 41 14.42 -26.71 14.34
N GLU A 42 13.66 -26.00 15.17
CA GLU A 42 12.62 -26.59 16.03
C GLU A 42 11.45 -27.12 15.21
N ILE A 43 11.04 -26.41 14.15
CA ILE A 43 10.04 -26.87 13.19
C ILE A 43 10.48 -28.19 12.53
N ARG A 44 11.73 -28.25 12.06
CA ARG A 44 12.29 -29.50 11.47
C ARG A 44 12.35 -30.64 12.48
N LYS A 45 12.79 -30.36 13.71
CA LYS A 45 12.84 -31.35 14.80
C LYS A 45 11.45 -31.88 15.17
N ALA A 46 10.45 -31.01 15.25
CA ALA A 46 9.06 -31.39 15.53
C ALA A 46 8.49 -32.25 14.39
N TYR A 47 8.72 -31.85 13.14
CA TYR A 47 8.35 -32.63 11.96
C TYR A 47 8.96 -34.04 11.99
N HIS A 48 10.28 -34.17 12.23
CA HIS A 48 10.91 -35.50 12.28
C HIS A 48 10.33 -36.39 13.37
N LYS A 49 10.01 -35.84 14.55
CA LYS A 49 9.37 -36.60 15.65
C LYS A 49 7.96 -37.06 15.28
N LEU A 50 7.16 -36.20 14.63
CA LEU A 50 5.80 -36.52 14.23
C LEU A 50 5.77 -37.48 13.02
N ALA A 51 6.64 -37.27 12.03
CA ALA A 51 6.79 -38.14 10.87
C ALA A 51 7.16 -39.58 11.26
N LEU A 52 8.02 -39.77 12.27
CA LEU A 52 8.36 -41.10 12.79
C LEU A 52 7.19 -41.79 13.52
N ARG A 53 6.31 -41.00 14.16
CA ARG A 53 5.13 -41.51 14.88
C ARG A 53 3.98 -41.85 13.93
N LEU A 54 3.85 -41.11 12.85
CA LEU A 54 2.74 -41.20 11.88
C LEU A 54 3.16 -41.86 10.56
N HIS A 55 4.33 -42.53 10.53
CA HIS A 55 4.81 -43.19 9.32
C HIS A 55 3.91 -44.38 8.95
N PRO A 56 3.44 -44.50 7.69
CA PRO A 56 2.51 -45.56 7.28
C PRO A 56 3.08 -46.96 7.43
N ASP A 57 4.40 -47.14 7.31
CA ASP A 57 5.10 -48.42 7.54
C ASP A 57 5.03 -48.91 9.00
N LYS A 58 4.93 -47.99 9.96
CA LYS A 58 4.87 -48.31 11.39
C LYS A 58 3.44 -48.44 11.93
N ASN A 59 2.47 -47.88 11.20
CA ASN A 59 1.05 -47.94 11.52
C ASN A 59 0.25 -48.48 10.31
N PRO A 60 0.48 -49.74 9.89
CA PRO A 60 -0.21 -50.31 8.74
C PRO A 60 -1.73 -50.49 8.97
N ASP A 61 -2.19 -50.50 10.23
CA ASP A 61 -3.58 -50.74 10.61
C ASP A 61 -4.40 -49.45 10.87
N ASP A 62 -3.78 -48.26 10.78
CA ASP A 62 -4.47 -46.97 10.97
C ASP A 62 -4.70 -46.30 9.61
N GLU A 63 -5.93 -46.41 9.08
CA GLU A 63 -6.33 -45.78 7.81
C GLU A 63 -6.15 -44.24 7.83
N GLY A 64 -6.23 -43.63 9.02
CA GLY A 64 -6.03 -42.19 9.22
C GLY A 64 -4.56 -41.76 9.30
N ALA A 65 -3.60 -42.69 9.42
CA ALA A 65 -2.18 -42.35 9.46
C ALA A 65 -1.68 -41.74 8.15
N LYS A 66 -2.22 -42.21 7.01
CA LYS A 66 -1.89 -41.68 5.68
C LYS A 66 -2.34 -40.23 5.52
N GLU A 67 -3.56 -39.91 5.93
CA GLU A 67 -4.12 -38.55 5.85
C GLU A 67 -3.34 -37.59 6.78
N LYS A 68 -3.10 -38.01 8.03
CA LYS A 68 -2.27 -37.22 8.98
C LYS A 68 -0.86 -36.99 8.47
N PHE A 69 -0.25 -38.00 7.82
CA PHE A 69 1.07 -37.86 7.22
C PHE A 69 1.05 -36.89 6.04
N GLN A 70 0.04 -36.94 5.17
CA GLN A 70 -0.14 -35.97 4.09
C GLN A 70 -0.31 -34.54 4.60
N SER A 71 -1.11 -34.34 5.65
CA SER A 71 -1.24 -33.03 6.32
C SER A 71 0.09 -32.55 6.91
N LEU A 72 0.92 -33.45 7.46
CA LEU A 72 2.25 -33.07 7.93
C LEU A 72 3.19 -32.67 6.79
N GLN A 73 3.08 -33.31 5.62
CA GLN A 73 3.86 -32.95 4.44
C GLN A 73 3.47 -31.55 3.91
N SER A 74 2.18 -31.22 3.86
CA SER A 74 1.75 -29.89 3.41
C SER A 74 2.19 -28.79 4.38
N VAL A 75 2.11 -29.05 5.69
CA VAL A 75 2.56 -28.13 6.73
C VAL A 75 4.06 -27.84 6.62
N ILE A 76 4.92 -28.87 6.46
CA ILE A 76 6.37 -28.66 6.33
C ILE A 76 6.75 -28.04 4.98
N ALA A 77 5.96 -28.24 3.93
CA ALA A 77 6.20 -27.59 2.64
C ALA A 77 6.02 -26.05 2.71
N ILE A 78 5.24 -25.56 3.67
CA ILE A 78 4.98 -24.13 3.91
C ILE A 78 5.89 -23.60 5.02
N LEU A 79 5.86 -24.20 6.22
CA LEU A 79 6.62 -23.72 7.36
C LEU A 79 8.11 -24.08 7.27
N GLY A 80 8.49 -25.02 6.40
CA GLY A 80 9.86 -25.48 6.18
C GLY A 80 10.72 -24.53 5.33
N ASP A 81 10.08 -23.66 4.54
CA ASP A 81 10.73 -22.63 3.73
C ASP A 81 10.55 -21.25 4.40
N PRO A 82 11.64 -20.54 4.73
CA PRO A 82 11.54 -19.25 5.40
C PRO A 82 10.77 -18.18 4.61
N GLU A 83 10.78 -18.23 3.27
CA GLU A 83 10.03 -17.27 2.46
C GLU A 83 8.52 -17.54 2.55
N LYS A 84 8.13 -18.82 2.43
CA LYS A 84 6.73 -19.27 2.55
C LYS A 84 6.16 -19.10 3.95
N ARG A 85 6.98 -19.37 4.98
CA ARG A 85 6.62 -19.12 6.38
C ARG A 85 6.32 -17.64 6.62
N LYS A 86 7.14 -16.74 6.08
CA LYS A 86 6.92 -15.31 6.24
C LYS A 86 5.60 -14.86 5.61
N VAL A 87 5.28 -15.36 4.41
CA VAL A 87 3.99 -15.08 3.76
C VAL A 87 2.83 -15.61 4.60
N TYR A 88 2.93 -16.84 5.11
CA TYR A 88 1.93 -17.42 6.01
C TYR A 88 1.76 -16.62 7.31
N ASP A 89 2.86 -16.16 7.91
CA ASP A 89 2.84 -15.34 9.13
C ASP A 89 2.20 -13.96 8.90
N GLU A 90 2.30 -13.42 7.68
CA GLU A 90 1.71 -12.12 7.29
C GLU A 90 0.25 -12.22 6.84
N THR A 91 -0.12 -13.25 6.06
CA THR A 91 -1.47 -13.39 5.47
C THR A 91 -2.38 -14.34 6.25
N GLY A 92 -1.82 -15.28 6.99
CA GLY A 92 -2.56 -16.37 7.64
C GLY A 92 -3.18 -17.38 6.66
N SER A 93 -2.95 -17.24 5.35
CA SER A 93 -3.58 -18.04 4.29
C SER A 93 -2.58 -18.97 3.63
N VAL A 94 -2.98 -20.23 3.46
CA VAL A 94 -2.19 -21.26 2.75
C VAL A 94 -2.22 -21.04 1.23
N GLU A 95 -3.33 -20.53 0.69
CA GLU A 95 -3.49 -20.28 -0.75
C GLU A 95 -2.56 -19.17 -1.25
N ASP A 96 -2.35 -18.13 -0.43
CA ASP A 96 -1.45 -17.02 -0.74
C ASP A 96 0.02 -17.47 -0.76
N VAL A 97 0.36 -18.53 -0.01
CA VAL A 97 1.71 -19.11 0.02
C VAL A 97 1.99 -19.92 -1.25
N GLU A 98 1.03 -20.69 -1.76
CA GLU A 98 1.18 -21.41 -3.02
C GLU A 98 1.34 -20.47 -4.23
N LEU A 99 0.70 -19.31 -4.15
CA LEU A 99 0.82 -18.21 -5.10
C LEU A 99 1.99 -17.27 -4.81
N SER A 100 2.90 -17.61 -3.89
CA SER A 100 4.07 -16.79 -3.54
C SER A 100 5.37 -17.29 -4.19
N GLY A 101 6.40 -16.45 -4.16
CA GLY A 101 7.76 -16.83 -4.55
C GLY A 101 7.89 -17.24 -6.01
N ASP A 102 8.53 -18.38 -6.26
CA ASP A 102 8.83 -18.86 -7.61
C ASP A 102 7.58 -19.29 -8.39
N SER A 103 6.52 -19.73 -7.71
CA SER A 103 5.22 -20.01 -8.35
C SER A 103 4.62 -18.75 -8.97
N PHE A 104 4.62 -17.64 -8.24
CA PHE A 104 4.20 -16.34 -8.78
C PHE A 104 5.07 -15.90 -9.94
N LYS A 105 6.40 -15.97 -9.79
CA LYS A 105 7.34 -15.54 -10.84
C LYS A 105 7.15 -16.35 -12.13
N ASN A 106 6.90 -17.66 -12.01
CA ASN A 106 6.66 -18.54 -13.16
C ASN A 106 5.36 -18.17 -13.89
N VAL A 107 4.27 -17.96 -13.14
CA VAL A 107 2.98 -17.54 -13.71
C VAL A 107 3.08 -16.13 -14.33
N TYR A 108 3.75 -15.21 -13.63
CA TYR A 108 4.01 -13.86 -14.11
C TYR A 108 4.83 -13.86 -15.41
N GLN A 109 5.90 -14.66 -15.48
CA GLN A 109 6.72 -14.79 -16.69
C GLN A 109 5.94 -15.45 -17.83
N PHE A 110 5.11 -16.45 -17.54
CA PHE A 110 4.23 -17.08 -18.52
C PHE A 110 3.26 -16.08 -19.15
N PHE A 111 2.52 -15.32 -18.34
CA PHE A 111 1.59 -14.31 -18.86
C PHE A 111 2.33 -13.16 -19.56
N ARG A 112 3.51 -12.77 -19.08
CA ARG A 112 4.34 -11.76 -19.75
C ARG A 112 4.90 -12.23 -21.10
N ALA A 113 5.09 -13.53 -21.29
CA ALA A 113 5.50 -14.10 -22.58
C ALA A 113 4.31 -14.24 -23.55
N LEU A 114 3.10 -14.51 -23.03
CA LEU A 114 1.89 -14.62 -23.84
C LEU A 114 1.40 -13.28 -24.38
N TYR A 115 1.48 -12.22 -23.58
CA TYR A 115 0.97 -10.91 -23.95
C TYR A 115 2.10 -9.95 -24.33
N LYS A 116 1.95 -9.30 -25.49
CA LYS A 116 2.86 -8.22 -25.92
C LYS A 116 2.91 -7.15 -24.84
N GLN A 117 4.11 -6.67 -24.54
CA GLN A 117 4.27 -5.47 -23.71
C GLN A 117 3.64 -4.28 -24.42
N ILE A 118 2.58 -3.72 -23.83
CA ILE A 118 1.91 -2.52 -24.32
C ILE A 118 2.89 -1.35 -24.19
N THR A 119 3.26 -0.76 -25.33
CA THR A 119 4.08 0.44 -25.36
C THR A 119 3.19 1.69 -25.28
N GLU A 120 3.79 2.85 -25.00
CA GLU A 120 3.05 4.12 -25.05
C GLU A 120 2.53 4.40 -26.47
N GLU A 121 3.27 3.98 -27.50
CA GLU A 121 2.87 4.08 -28.91
C GLU A 121 1.65 3.21 -29.23
N ASP A 122 1.54 2.03 -28.61
CA ASP A 122 0.34 1.17 -28.73
C ASP A 122 -0.89 1.86 -28.13
N ILE A 123 -0.74 2.59 -27.01
CA ILE A 123 -1.83 3.35 -26.39
C ILE A 123 -2.24 4.53 -27.27
N ASP A 124 -1.27 5.29 -27.79
CA ASP A 124 -1.55 6.46 -28.60
C ASP A 124 -2.16 6.07 -29.96
N SER A 125 -1.68 4.98 -30.57
CA SER A 125 -2.26 4.44 -31.81
C SER A 125 -3.67 3.90 -31.60
N TYR A 126 -3.92 3.23 -30.48
CA TYR A 126 -5.28 2.81 -30.12
C TYR A 126 -6.22 4.01 -29.92
N ALA A 127 -5.78 5.03 -29.18
CA ALA A 127 -6.58 6.23 -28.96
C ALA A 127 -6.91 6.96 -30.28
N GLN A 128 -5.96 7.02 -31.23
CA GLN A 128 -6.20 7.58 -32.56
C GLN A 128 -7.18 6.74 -33.39
N ALA A 129 -7.08 5.41 -33.30
CA ALA A 129 -7.98 4.51 -34.01
C ALA A 129 -9.40 4.54 -33.45
N TYR A 130 -9.55 4.73 -32.13
CA TYR A 130 -10.83 4.76 -31.45
C TYR A 130 -11.54 6.12 -31.58
N ARG A 131 -10.84 7.25 -31.41
CA ARG A 131 -11.46 8.59 -31.49
C ARG A 131 -11.93 8.89 -32.91
N GLY A 132 -13.21 9.24 -33.05
CA GLY A 132 -13.90 9.46 -34.32
C GLY A 132 -14.36 8.18 -35.01
N SER A 133 -14.14 7.00 -34.42
CA SER A 133 -14.54 5.72 -34.99
C SER A 133 -16.03 5.43 -34.81
N LYS A 134 -16.52 4.43 -35.54
CA LYS A 134 -17.89 3.93 -35.37
C LYS A 134 -18.11 3.31 -33.99
N ASP A 135 -17.05 2.70 -33.43
CA ASP A 135 -17.09 2.05 -32.13
C ASP A 135 -17.27 3.10 -31.03
N GLU A 136 -16.54 4.21 -31.10
CA GLU A 136 -16.72 5.31 -30.15
C GLU A 136 -18.13 5.90 -30.22
N ILE A 137 -18.68 6.08 -31.41
CA ILE A 137 -20.05 6.60 -31.57
C ILE A 137 -21.07 5.62 -30.94
N ALA A 138 -20.87 4.32 -31.12
CA ALA A 138 -21.73 3.30 -30.52
C ALA A 138 -21.62 3.29 -28.99
N ASP A 139 -20.40 3.34 -28.46
CA ASP A 139 -20.13 3.38 -27.03
C ASP A 139 -20.69 4.67 -26.39
N LEU A 140 -20.54 5.81 -27.06
CA LEU A 140 -21.12 7.09 -26.61
C LEU A 140 -22.65 6.99 -26.50
N LYS A 141 -23.32 6.42 -27.50
CA LYS A 141 -24.79 6.23 -27.50
C LYS A 141 -25.22 5.30 -26.38
N ASN A 142 -24.46 4.22 -26.15
CA ASN A 142 -24.72 3.27 -25.08
C ASN A 142 -24.59 3.94 -23.70
N GLU A 143 -23.46 4.60 -23.44
CA GLU A 143 -23.20 5.27 -22.16
C GLU A 143 -24.14 6.45 -21.91
N TYR A 144 -24.49 7.22 -22.95
CA TYR A 144 -25.49 8.27 -22.87
C TYR A 144 -26.85 7.72 -22.39
N THR A 145 -27.26 6.58 -22.94
CA THR A 145 -28.51 5.91 -22.58
C THR A 145 -28.44 5.33 -21.16
N HIS A 146 -27.33 4.68 -20.83
CA HIS A 146 -27.08 4.07 -19.52
C HIS A 146 -27.14 5.11 -18.39
N HIS A 147 -26.49 6.27 -18.60
CA HIS A 147 -26.43 7.37 -17.65
C HIS A 147 -27.52 8.43 -17.84
N LYS A 148 -28.53 8.17 -18.67
CA LYS A 148 -29.71 9.04 -18.89
C LYS A 148 -29.32 10.49 -19.19
N GLY A 149 -28.33 10.66 -20.06
CA GLY A 149 -27.84 11.97 -20.51
C GLY A 149 -27.00 12.75 -19.51
N ASN A 150 -26.49 12.11 -18.45
CA ASN A 150 -25.49 12.73 -17.57
C ASN A 150 -24.10 12.64 -18.19
N MET A 151 -23.66 13.71 -18.85
CA MET A 151 -22.38 13.75 -19.57
C MET A 151 -21.15 13.65 -18.65
N GLU A 152 -21.22 14.07 -17.39
CA GLU A 152 -20.09 13.92 -16.44
C GLU A 152 -19.77 12.44 -16.20
N LEU A 153 -20.81 11.60 -16.09
CA LEU A 153 -20.64 10.16 -15.98
C LEU A 153 -20.19 9.56 -17.32
N VAL A 154 -20.77 9.99 -18.43
CA VAL A 154 -20.36 9.53 -19.76
C VAL A 154 -18.86 9.76 -19.99
N PHE A 155 -18.33 10.96 -19.69
CA PHE A 155 -16.89 11.23 -19.78
C PHE A 155 -16.04 10.42 -18.80
N THR A 156 -16.62 9.95 -17.70
CA THR A 156 -15.91 9.11 -16.71
C THR A 156 -15.75 7.67 -17.21
N TYR A 157 -16.76 7.14 -17.89
CA TYR A 157 -16.78 5.74 -18.36
C TYR A 157 -16.30 5.57 -19.79
N LEU A 158 -16.45 6.59 -20.65
CA LEU A 158 -16.07 6.50 -22.05
C LEU A 158 -14.55 6.62 -22.21
N MET A 159 -13.95 5.60 -22.86
CA MET A 159 -12.52 5.54 -23.11
C MET A 159 -12.05 6.70 -23.98
N CYS A 160 -10.80 7.13 -23.74
CA CYS A 160 -10.11 8.13 -24.56
C CYS A 160 -10.87 9.47 -24.71
N SER A 161 -11.77 9.79 -23.77
CA SER A 161 -12.58 11.01 -23.80
C SER A 161 -11.96 12.14 -22.95
N ASP A 162 -11.98 13.37 -23.46
CA ASP A 162 -11.57 14.57 -22.72
C ASP A 162 -12.71 15.61 -22.79
N PRO A 163 -13.33 15.98 -21.66
CA PRO A 163 -14.38 16.99 -21.64
C PRO A 163 -14.00 18.32 -22.31
N LYS A 164 -12.72 18.70 -22.33
CA LYS A 164 -12.30 19.96 -22.95
C LYS A 164 -12.23 19.87 -24.48
N LEU A 165 -11.92 18.69 -25.02
CA LEU A 165 -11.75 18.48 -26.46
C LEU A 165 -13.01 17.93 -27.11
N ASP A 166 -13.73 17.05 -26.42
CA ASP A 166 -14.80 16.23 -26.99
C ASP A 166 -16.21 16.78 -26.73
N SER A 167 -16.39 17.75 -25.82
CA SER A 167 -17.74 18.24 -25.47
C SER A 167 -18.55 18.71 -26.68
N HIS A 168 -17.96 19.49 -27.59
CA HIS A 168 -18.68 19.95 -28.78
C HIS A 168 -18.98 18.81 -29.76
N ARG A 169 -18.00 17.92 -29.98
CA ARG A 169 -18.15 16.79 -30.90
C ARG A 169 -19.19 15.79 -30.41
N PHE A 170 -19.18 15.45 -29.12
CA PHE A 170 -20.19 14.58 -28.52
C PHE A 170 -21.57 15.23 -28.51
N MET A 171 -21.64 16.55 -28.29
CA MET A 171 -22.89 17.29 -28.42
C MET A 171 -23.46 17.13 -29.83
N GLU A 172 -22.68 17.38 -30.89
CA GLU A 172 -23.11 17.22 -32.29
C GLU A 172 -23.56 15.79 -32.62
N ILE A 173 -22.81 14.77 -32.17
CA ILE A 173 -23.16 13.35 -32.41
C ILE A 173 -24.48 12.99 -31.73
N ILE A 174 -24.65 13.40 -30.46
CA ILE A 174 -25.85 13.09 -29.68
C ILE A 174 -27.05 13.87 -30.24
N ASP A 175 -26.88 15.15 -30.58
CA ASP A 175 -27.94 15.98 -31.17
C ASP A 175 -28.40 15.41 -32.52
N SER A 176 -27.46 14.96 -33.37
CA SER A 176 -27.80 14.24 -34.60
C SER A 176 -28.61 13.00 -34.30
N ALA A 177 -28.14 12.14 -33.38
CA ALA A 177 -28.83 10.89 -33.04
C ALA A 177 -30.20 11.10 -32.37
N ILE A 178 -30.40 12.20 -31.64
CA ILE A 178 -31.71 12.60 -31.11
C ILE A 178 -32.62 13.05 -32.25
N SER A 179 -32.09 13.84 -33.20
CA SER A 179 -32.85 14.31 -34.37
C SER A 179 -33.27 13.16 -35.30
N ASP A 180 -32.42 12.14 -35.43
CA ASP A 180 -32.67 10.91 -36.18
C ASP A 180 -33.65 9.97 -35.44
N GLY A 181 -34.01 10.29 -34.19
CA GLY A 181 -34.91 9.51 -33.35
C GLY A 181 -34.29 8.24 -32.75
N GLU A 182 -32.96 8.08 -32.84
CA GLU A 182 -32.23 6.94 -32.27
C GLU A 182 -32.04 7.07 -30.76
N LEU A 183 -31.85 8.29 -30.26
CA LEU A 183 -31.66 8.58 -28.84
C LEU A 183 -32.81 9.38 -28.24
N LYS A 184 -33.11 9.09 -26.98
CA LYS A 184 -34.05 9.87 -26.18
C LYS A 184 -33.36 11.12 -25.62
N GLU A 185 -34.00 12.28 -25.78
CA GLU A 185 -33.55 13.51 -25.12
C GLU A 185 -33.82 13.45 -23.60
N TYR A 186 -32.81 13.79 -22.79
CA TYR A 186 -32.92 13.92 -21.34
C TYR A 186 -32.76 15.38 -20.90
N ASN A 187 -33.50 15.78 -19.86
CA ASN A 187 -33.43 17.15 -19.33
C ASN A 187 -32.05 17.53 -18.77
N VAL A 188 -31.29 16.55 -18.27
CA VAL A 188 -29.93 16.75 -17.78
C VAL A 188 -28.99 17.10 -18.93
N TYR A 189 -29.09 16.33 -20.04
CA TYR A 189 -28.34 16.59 -21.27
C TYR A 189 -28.66 17.97 -21.85
N ARG A 190 -29.94 18.34 -21.94
CA ARG A 190 -30.37 19.65 -22.46
C ARG A 190 -29.66 20.82 -21.77
N LYS A 191 -29.59 20.78 -20.43
CA LYS A 191 -28.88 21.80 -19.63
C LYS A 191 -27.38 21.80 -19.89
N TRP A 192 -26.80 20.61 -20.04
CA TRP A 192 -25.39 20.46 -20.36
C TRP A 192 -25.08 20.99 -21.77
N ALA A 193 -25.88 20.66 -22.79
CA ALA A 193 -25.71 21.15 -24.16
C ALA A 193 -25.82 22.68 -24.24
N GLU A 194 -26.76 23.29 -23.49
CA GLU A 194 -26.86 24.74 -23.40
C GLU A 194 -25.63 25.39 -22.75
N ALA A 195 -25.02 24.73 -21.75
CA ALA A 195 -23.78 25.20 -21.15
C ALA A 195 -22.58 25.04 -22.10
N THR A 196 -22.49 23.89 -22.78
CA THR A 196 -21.41 23.56 -23.72
C THR A 196 -21.41 24.49 -24.93
N SER A 197 -22.57 24.81 -25.51
CA SER A 197 -22.67 25.75 -26.64
C SER A 197 -22.14 27.16 -26.36
N LYS A 198 -22.01 27.56 -25.09
CA LYS A 198 -21.46 28.85 -24.67
C LYS A 198 -19.92 28.83 -24.55
N LEU A 199 -19.31 27.65 -24.56
CA LEU A 199 -17.86 27.48 -24.49
C LEU A 199 -17.23 27.64 -25.88
N PRO A 200 -15.96 28.11 -25.97
CA PRO A 200 -15.26 28.18 -27.24
C PRO A 200 -14.96 26.76 -27.76
N ALA A 201 -15.35 26.49 -29.00
CA ALA A 201 -15.08 25.23 -29.66
C ALA A 201 -13.56 25.00 -29.84
N PRO A 202 -13.04 23.79 -29.54
CA PRO A 202 -11.64 23.45 -29.79
C PRO A 202 -11.27 23.58 -31.28
N SER A 203 -10.08 24.11 -31.57
CA SER A 203 -9.60 24.29 -32.95
C SER A 203 -9.25 22.96 -33.65
N ASP A 204 -8.78 21.96 -32.90
CA ASP A 204 -8.58 20.59 -33.38
C ASP A 204 -9.09 19.61 -32.31
N PRO A 205 -10.35 19.17 -32.39
CA PRO A 205 -10.96 18.31 -31.38
C PRO A 205 -10.37 16.89 -31.38
N LEU A 206 -9.75 16.44 -32.48
CA LEU A 206 -9.16 15.10 -32.59
C LEU A 206 -7.65 15.09 -32.30
N ALA A 207 -7.03 16.26 -32.10
CA ALA A 207 -5.64 16.34 -31.66
C ALA A 207 -5.43 15.53 -30.38
N LEU A 208 -4.37 14.73 -30.36
CA LEU A 208 -3.90 14.12 -29.12
C LEU A 208 -3.29 15.21 -28.22
N PRO A 209 -3.46 15.11 -26.89
CA PRO A 209 -2.76 15.97 -25.96
C PRO A 209 -1.24 15.87 -26.20
N ASN A 210 -0.55 17.02 -26.30
CA ASN A 210 0.90 17.04 -26.34
C ASN A 210 1.46 16.43 -25.04
N ARG A 211 1.81 15.13 -25.05
CA ARG A 211 2.53 14.51 -23.94
C ARG A 211 3.88 15.22 -23.83
N ARG A 212 4.13 15.86 -22.69
CA ARG A 212 5.47 16.35 -22.36
C ARG A 212 6.42 15.15 -22.52
N LYS A 213 7.37 15.22 -23.45
CA LYS A 213 8.42 14.21 -23.63
C LYS A 213 9.08 14.00 -22.27
N LYS A 214 8.73 12.91 -21.59
CA LYS A 214 9.42 12.51 -20.37
C LYS A 214 10.79 12.07 -20.83
N SER A 215 11.82 12.85 -20.49
CA SER A 215 13.17 12.50 -20.86
C SER A 215 13.46 11.10 -20.31
N SER A 216 14.12 10.25 -21.09
CA SER A 216 14.43 8.86 -20.70
C SER A 216 15.23 8.74 -19.39
N ASN A 217 15.78 9.86 -18.89
CA ASN A 217 16.43 9.95 -17.59
C ASN A 217 15.47 10.03 -16.39
N ASP A 218 14.22 10.45 -16.56
CA ASP A 218 13.29 10.65 -15.42
C ASP A 218 12.83 9.33 -14.76
N VAL A 219 12.89 8.21 -15.48
CA VAL A 219 12.53 6.90 -14.90
C VAL A 219 13.66 6.37 -13.99
N ARG A 220 14.92 6.74 -14.26
CA ARG A 220 16.05 6.45 -13.37
C ARG A 220 16.10 7.37 -12.15
N ASP A 221 15.53 8.57 -12.27
CA ASP A 221 15.48 9.58 -11.22
C ASP A 221 14.15 9.56 -10.43
N GLY A 222 13.64 8.37 -10.12
CA GLY A 222 12.50 8.22 -9.22
C GLY A 222 12.76 8.79 -7.81
N PRO A 223 11.76 8.81 -6.91
CA PRO A 223 11.90 9.35 -5.56
C PRO A 223 13.12 8.79 -4.81
N LEU A 224 13.46 7.52 -5.04
CA LEU A 224 14.63 6.85 -4.47
C LEU A 224 15.96 7.45 -4.96
N ALA A 225 16.05 7.80 -6.24
CA ALA A 225 17.24 8.45 -6.81
C ALA A 225 17.33 9.93 -6.40
N LEU A 226 16.20 10.63 -6.19
CA LEU A 226 16.17 11.96 -5.59
C LEU A 226 16.61 11.93 -4.11
N ILE A 227 16.22 10.89 -3.36
CA ILE A 227 16.68 10.63 -1.98
C ILE A 227 18.19 10.32 -1.98
N ALA A 228 18.67 9.51 -2.93
CA ALA A 228 20.09 9.19 -3.08
C ALA A 228 20.95 10.40 -3.50
N LYS A 229 20.42 11.30 -4.34
CA LYS A 229 21.08 12.57 -4.70
C LYS A 229 21.10 13.54 -3.52
N ARG A 230 20.04 13.58 -2.70
CA ARG A 230 20.00 14.35 -1.45
C ARG A 230 20.97 13.83 -0.39
N SER A 231 21.12 12.51 -0.26
CA SER A 231 22.02 11.91 0.74
C SER A 231 23.49 12.04 0.35
N LYS A 232 23.85 11.94 -0.95
CA LYS A 232 25.24 12.13 -1.41
C LYS A 232 25.81 13.52 -1.05
N GLY A 233 25.09 14.59 -1.34
CA GLY A 233 25.57 15.95 -1.04
C GLY A 233 25.70 16.24 0.46
N GLN A 234 24.82 15.67 1.29
CA GLN A 234 24.91 15.81 2.75
C GLN A 234 26.03 14.96 3.35
N MET A 235 26.23 13.73 2.87
CA MET A 235 27.31 12.85 3.31
C MET A 235 28.68 13.43 2.97
N ASP A 236 28.88 13.98 1.76
CA ASP A 236 30.16 14.56 1.35
C ASP A 236 30.52 15.81 2.17
N SER A 237 29.53 16.62 2.54
CA SER A 237 29.73 17.77 3.42
C SER A 237 30.06 17.35 4.85
N LEU A 238 29.43 16.28 5.36
CA LEU A 238 29.72 15.73 6.68
C LEU A 238 31.10 15.07 6.75
N VAL A 239 31.46 14.29 5.73
CA VAL A 239 32.79 13.67 5.62
C VAL A 239 33.88 14.74 5.47
N SER A 240 33.66 15.76 4.64
CA SER A 240 34.60 16.89 4.51
C SER A 240 34.74 17.69 5.81
N ALA A 241 33.65 17.88 6.55
CA ALA A 241 33.67 18.56 7.85
C ALA A 241 34.40 17.71 8.92
N LEU A 242 34.22 16.38 8.90
CA LEU A 242 34.94 15.46 9.77
C LEU A 242 36.42 15.37 9.42
N GLU A 243 36.76 15.34 8.13
CA GLU A 243 38.14 15.38 7.63
C GLU A 243 38.82 16.71 7.97
N ALA A 244 38.12 17.84 7.89
CA ALA A 244 38.69 19.12 8.32
C ALA A 244 38.92 19.18 9.85
N LYS A 245 38.11 18.47 10.63
CA LYS A 245 38.13 18.51 12.10
C LYS A 245 39.11 17.51 12.72
N TYR A 246 39.32 16.37 12.06
CA TYR A 246 40.17 15.27 12.56
C TYR A 246 41.28 14.84 11.59
N GLY A 247 41.22 15.25 10.32
CA GLY A 247 42.25 15.04 9.31
C GLY A 247 43.34 16.12 9.43
N GLY A 248 44.27 15.91 10.37
CA GLY A 248 45.41 16.78 10.55
C GLY A 248 46.21 16.99 9.26
N LYS A 249 46.39 18.25 8.85
CA LYS A 249 47.25 18.62 7.71
C LYS A 249 48.71 18.46 8.10
N GLY A 250 49.43 17.56 7.43
CA GLY A 250 50.89 17.50 7.52
C GLY A 250 51.52 16.49 6.56
N LYS A 251 52.17 16.99 5.51
CA LYS A 251 52.97 16.20 4.56
C LYS A 251 54.13 15.47 5.27
N GLY A 252 54.16 14.15 5.12
CA GLY A 252 55.38 13.31 5.00
C GLY A 252 56.36 13.25 6.17
N LYS A 253 56.31 12.16 6.96
CA LYS A 253 57.44 11.24 7.24
C LYS A 253 57.03 10.09 8.17
N LYS A 254 57.60 8.92 7.90
CA LYS A 254 57.67 7.65 8.66
C LYS A 254 57.13 7.66 10.11
N GLY A 255 56.16 6.77 10.33
CA GLY A 255 56.01 5.92 11.52
C GLY A 255 56.18 6.56 12.90
N SER A 256 55.09 6.97 13.53
CA SER A 256 54.94 6.90 14.98
C SER A 256 53.48 6.62 15.35
N LYS A 257 53.28 5.71 16.30
CA LYS A 257 52.01 5.21 16.80
C LYS A 257 51.35 6.33 17.62
N VAL A 258 50.39 7.05 17.05
CA VAL A 258 49.60 8.05 17.81
C VAL A 258 48.64 7.28 18.72
N LYS A 259 48.86 7.36 20.03
CA LYS A 259 47.88 6.91 21.03
C LYS A 259 46.70 7.87 20.97
N ILE A 260 45.53 7.35 20.62
CA ILE A 260 44.26 8.02 20.82
C ILE A 260 43.90 7.68 22.27
N ASP A 261 44.10 8.62 23.19
CA ASP A 261 43.63 8.43 24.55
C ASP A 261 42.10 8.43 24.54
N GLU A 262 41.50 7.40 25.13
CA GLU A 262 40.05 7.29 25.28
C GLU A 262 39.52 8.52 26.03
N PRO A 263 38.41 9.14 25.57
CA PRO A 263 37.81 10.27 26.27
C PRO A 263 37.43 9.84 27.68
N SER A 264 37.56 10.74 28.65
CA SER A 264 37.23 10.42 30.04
C SER A 264 35.75 10.04 30.14
N GLU A 265 35.43 9.17 31.11
CA GLU A 265 34.06 8.73 31.41
C GLU A 265 33.09 9.93 31.55
N GLU A 266 33.57 11.06 32.07
CA GLU A 266 32.78 12.30 32.19
C GLU A 266 32.47 12.94 30.84
N GLU A 267 33.42 12.97 29.91
CA GLU A 267 33.22 13.50 28.55
C GLU A 267 32.27 12.60 27.74
N PHE A 268 32.34 11.29 27.95
CA PHE A 268 31.45 10.31 27.34
C PHE A 268 30.01 10.44 27.87
N GLN A 269 29.85 10.58 29.18
CA GLN A 269 28.54 10.80 29.79
C GLN A 269 27.94 12.15 29.41
N ALA A 270 28.74 13.21 29.30
CA ALA A 270 28.28 14.51 28.83
C ALA A 270 27.79 14.46 27.37
N ALA A 271 28.47 13.71 26.51
CA ALA A 271 28.02 13.47 25.13
C ALA A 271 26.70 12.68 25.09
N HIS A 272 26.56 11.66 25.94
CA HIS A 272 25.33 10.86 26.05
C HIS A 272 24.13 11.69 26.53
N VAL A 273 24.32 12.54 27.55
CA VAL A 273 23.28 13.47 28.04
C VAL A 273 22.88 14.48 26.96
N ARG A 274 23.84 14.97 26.17
CA ARG A 274 23.58 15.91 25.06
C ARG A 274 22.73 15.29 23.95
N VAL A 275 22.95 14.02 23.64
CA VAL A 275 22.18 13.28 22.63
C VAL A 275 20.77 12.95 23.15
N MET A 276 20.65 12.54 24.41
CA MET A 276 19.34 12.25 25.04
C MET A 276 18.48 13.50 25.24
N GLY A 277 19.09 14.67 25.48
CA GLY A 277 18.37 15.94 25.65
C GLY A 277 17.65 16.44 24.39
N TYR A 278 18.09 16.03 23.20
CA TYR A 278 17.48 16.43 21.92
C TYR A 278 16.15 15.71 21.63
N HIS A 279 15.83 14.62 22.32
CA HIS A 279 14.62 13.82 22.06
C HIS A 279 13.41 14.19 22.92
N ARG A 280 13.50 15.22 23.78
CA ARG A 280 12.42 15.56 24.73
C ARG A 280 11.55 16.76 24.35
N ASP A 281 11.93 17.55 23.34
CA ASP A 281 11.28 18.85 23.04
C ASP A 281 10.52 18.95 21.70
N THR A 282 10.05 17.83 21.13
CA THR A 282 9.23 17.85 19.89
C THR A 282 7.76 17.49 20.05
N SER A 283 7.21 17.37 21.27
CA SER A 283 5.80 16.99 21.48
C SER A 283 4.88 17.99 22.18
N SER A 284 5.29 19.25 22.42
CA SER A 284 4.37 20.25 23.03
C SER A 284 4.39 21.62 22.33
N LYS A 285 3.76 21.71 21.16
CA LYS A 285 3.24 22.99 20.65
C LYS A 285 2.05 22.77 19.73
N ALA A 286 0.87 22.58 20.32
CA ALA A 286 -0.40 22.75 19.62
C ALA A 286 -0.68 24.26 19.42
N PRO A 287 -1.18 24.71 18.25
CA PRO A 287 -1.40 26.12 17.98
C PRO A 287 -2.67 26.66 18.67
N ALA A 288 -2.49 27.68 19.50
CA ALA A 288 -3.58 28.46 20.09
C ALA A 288 -4.22 29.37 19.03
N ARG A 289 -5.43 29.04 18.56
CA ARG A 289 -6.29 29.98 17.82
C ARG A 289 -7.76 29.57 17.85
N ALA A 290 -8.47 29.97 18.90
CA ALA A 290 -9.90 30.32 18.88
C ALA A 290 -10.34 30.64 20.30
N LEU A 291 -10.95 31.82 20.49
CA LEU A 291 -11.96 32.19 21.50
C LEU A 291 -11.73 33.63 21.97
N GLU A 292 -12.25 34.60 21.21
CA GLU A 292 -12.80 35.83 21.80
C GLU A 292 -13.61 36.59 20.76
N THR A 293 -14.94 36.55 20.91
CA THR A 293 -15.93 37.61 20.65
C THR A 293 -17.29 36.97 20.34
N ARG A 294 -18.07 36.70 21.41
CA ARG A 294 -19.54 36.66 21.37
C ARG A 294 -20.10 36.60 22.79
N LYS A 295 -19.97 37.73 23.50
CA LYS A 295 -20.84 38.07 24.63
C LYS A 295 -21.39 39.46 24.33
N ASN A 296 -22.62 39.51 23.80
CA ASN A 296 -23.57 40.60 24.00
C ASN A 296 -24.86 40.26 23.24
N ASN A 297 -25.73 39.44 23.85
CA ASN A 297 -27.16 39.55 23.63
C ASN A 297 -27.97 38.78 24.69
N LYS A 298 -28.33 39.48 25.77
CA LYS A 298 -29.56 39.24 26.55
C LYS A 298 -29.62 40.23 27.70
N ARG A 299 -30.44 41.28 27.53
CA ARG A 299 -31.23 41.94 28.58
C ARG A 299 -31.96 43.13 27.95
N LYS A 300 -33.20 42.90 27.53
CA LYS A 300 -34.34 43.82 27.72
C LYS A 300 -35.59 43.21 27.07
N SER A 301 -36.35 42.51 27.90
CA SER A 301 -37.77 42.24 27.70
C SER A 301 -38.43 42.28 29.07
N GLY A 302 -39.32 43.25 29.29
CA GLY A 302 -40.39 43.14 30.31
C GLY A 302 -40.46 44.21 31.39
N LYS A 303 -41.21 45.30 31.12
CA LYS A 303 -42.21 46.01 31.98
C LYS A 303 -42.67 47.27 31.20
N LEU A 304 -43.93 47.42 30.74
CA LEU A 304 -45.17 47.75 31.51
C LEU A 304 -44.85 48.87 32.51
N ASP A 305 -45.22 50.14 32.31
CA ASP A 305 -46.49 50.74 31.88
C ASP A 305 -46.36 51.81 30.77
#